data_AF-A0A358KP43-F1
#
_entry.id   AF-A0A358KP43-F1
#
_cell.length_a   1.000
_cell.length_b   1.000
_cell.length_c   1.000
_cell.angle_alpha   90.00
_cell.angle_beta   90.00
_cell.angle_gamma   90.00
#
_symmetry.space_group_name_H-M   'P 1'
#
loop_
_entity.id
_entity.type
_entity.pdbx_description
1 polymer ?
#
loop_
_entity_poly.entity_id
_entity_poly.type
_entity_poly.pdbx_seq_one_letter_code
_entity_poly.pdbx_strand_id
1 'polypeptide(L)' 'MVKYQNGFDLAEQDLSQRGPGDLLGTSQSGWLPLKVASLANTGLIEIVRDAAGDILKTNPDFLTEPHVKKILKIGQFHPE' A
#
# COMPACT_ATOMS: atom_id res chain seq x y z
N MET A 1 -33.57 11.65 4.18
CA MET A 1 -33.30 10.26 4.60
C MET A 1 -31.79 10.11 4.72
N VAL A 2 -31.27 9.70 5.88
CA VAL A 2 -29.81 9.57 6.09
C VAL A 2 -29.37 8.23 5.49
N LYS A 3 -28.45 8.29 4.53
CA LYS A 3 -28.09 7.15 3.66
C LYS A 3 -27.26 6.07 4.36
N TYR A 4 -26.59 6.42 5.45
CA TYR A 4 -25.73 5.54 6.24
C TYR A 4 -25.94 5.83 7.73
N GLN A 5 -26.28 4.82 8.52
CA GLN A 5 -26.52 4.93 9.97
C GLN A 5 -25.37 4.35 10.80
N ASN A 6 -24.31 3.86 10.14
CA ASN A 6 -23.14 3.24 10.73
C ASN A 6 -21.87 4.00 10.32
N GLY A 7 -20.98 4.21 11.29
CA GLY A 7 -19.68 4.86 11.07
C GLY A 7 -18.74 4.08 10.14
N PHE A 8 -18.87 2.75 10.09
CA PHE A 8 -18.08 1.93 9.16
C PHE A 8 -18.48 2.16 7.70
N ASP A 9 -19.77 2.17 7.40
CA ASP A 9 -20.27 2.44 6.04
C ASP A 9 -19.86 3.84 5.57
N LEU A 10 -19.88 4.81 6.48
CA LEU A 10 -19.38 6.18 6.25
C LEU A 10 -17.88 6.18 5.92
N ALA A 11 -17.07 5.43 6.66
CA ALA A 11 -15.64 5.33 6.42
C ALA A 11 -15.31 4.65 5.08
N GLU A 12 -16.08 3.65 4.68
CA GLU A 12 -15.89 2.97 3.39
C GLU A 12 -16.27 3.88 2.21
N GLN A 13 -17.36 4.62 2.33
CA GLN A 13 -17.76 5.63 1.33
C GLN A 13 -16.78 6.79 1.25
N ASP A 14 -16.18 7.15 2.38
CA ASP A 14 -15.16 8.18 2.45
C ASP A 14 -13.85 7.74 1.78
N LEU A 15 -13.40 6.52 2.07
CA LEU A 15 -12.25 5.90 1.41
C LEU A 15 -12.49 5.79 -0.11
N SER A 16 -13.71 5.45 -0.53
CA SER A 16 -14.08 5.40 -1.95
C SER A 16 -14.12 6.77 -2.63
N GLN A 17 -14.26 7.87 -1.90
CA GLN A 17 -14.31 9.22 -2.47
C GLN A 17 -12.97 9.93 -2.42
N ARG A 18 -12.30 9.89 -1.26
CA ARG A 18 -11.00 10.55 -1.03
C ARG A 18 -9.82 9.71 -1.48
N GLY A 19 -10.03 8.40 -1.65
CA GLY A 19 -8.95 7.45 -1.89
C GLY A 19 -8.14 7.18 -0.61
N PRO A 20 -7.25 6.19 -0.65
CA PRO A 20 -6.42 5.77 0.49
C PRO A 20 -5.32 6.77 0.87
N GLY A 21 -5.11 7.83 0.09
CA GLY A 21 -3.96 8.71 0.21
C GLY A 21 -2.71 8.13 -0.46
N ASP A 22 -1.58 8.79 -0.25
CA ASP A 22 -0.28 8.36 -0.78
C ASP A 22 0.46 7.56 0.29
N LEU A 23 0.49 6.23 0.15
CA LEU A 23 1.18 5.33 1.09
C LEU A 23 2.69 5.58 1.21
N LEU A 24 3.30 6.12 0.15
CA LEU A 24 4.75 6.31 0.05
C LEU A 24 5.15 7.79 0.14
N GLY A 25 4.18 8.69 0.29
CA GLY A 25 4.40 10.14 0.28
C GLY A 25 3.83 10.83 1.51
N THR A 26 3.69 12.15 1.43
CA THR A 26 3.20 12.99 2.54
C THR A 26 1.72 13.35 2.43
N SER A 27 1.04 12.93 1.35
CA SER A 27 -0.33 13.32 1.08
C SER A 27 -1.34 12.40 1.76
N GLN A 28 -2.19 13.00 2.60
CA GLN A 28 -3.25 12.29 3.35
C GLN A 28 -4.50 11.96 2.53
N SER A 29 -4.56 12.38 1.26
CA SER A 29 -5.72 12.18 0.38
C SER A 29 -5.28 12.03 -1.07
N GLY A 30 -6.05 11.27 -1.86
CA GLY A 30 -5.77 10.99 -3.25
C GLY A 30 -5.66 9.49 -3.54
N TRP A 31 -5.78 9.14 -4.82
CA TRP A 31 -5.56 7.77 -5.29
C TRP A 31 -4.11 7.59 -5.69
N LEU A 32 -3.48 6.52 -5.21
CA LEU A 32 -2.20 6.11 -5.77
C LEU A 32 -2.36 5.78 -7.25
N PRO A 33 -1.39 6.12 -8.10
CA PRO A 33 -1.41 5.83 -9.53
C PRO A 33 -1.11 4.34 -9.82
N LEU A 34 -1.76 3.43 -9.08
CA LEU A 34 -1.66 1.99 -9.32
C LEU A 34 -2.43 1.66 -10.59
N LYS A 35 -1.72 1.17 -11.61
CA LYS A 35 -2.32 0.87 -12.93
C LYS A 35 -3.20 -0.37 -12.95
N VAL A 36 -2.94 -1.33 -12.06
CA VAL A 36 -3.51 -2.69 -12.14
C VAL A 36 -4.06 -3.18 -10.80
N ALA A 37 -3.80 -2.47 -9.70
CA ALA A 37 -4.11 -2.93 -8.36
C ALA A 37 -4.83 -1.84 -7.55
N SER A 38 -5.70 -2.27 -6.65
CA SER A 38 -6.31 -1.41 -5.63
C SER A 38 -5.76 -1.82 -4.28
N LEU A 39 -5.49 -0.83 -3.41
CA LEU A 39 -5.11 -1.10 -2.03
C LEU A 39 -6.22 -1.73 -1.19
N ALA A 40 -7.47 -1.61 -1.63
CA ALA A 40 -8.58 -2.29 -0.99
C ALA A 40 -8.53 -3.82 -1.19
N ASN A 41 -7.72 -4.32 -2.13
CA ASN A 41 -7.52 -5.75 -2.33
C ASN A 41 -6.46 -6.29 -1.37
N THR A 42 -6.85 -6.45 -0.11
CA THR A 42 -5.99 -6.93 0.97
C THR A 42 -5.42 -8.32 0.69
N GLY A 43 -6.21 -9.22 0.09
CA GLY A 43 -5.74 -10.56 -0.27
C GLY A 43 -4.59 -10.56 -1.29
N LEU A 44 -4.65 -9.69 -2.30
CA LEU A 44 -3.54 -9.53 -3.24
C LEU A 44 -2.30 -8.95 -2.55
N ILE A 45 -2.47 -8.00 -1.63
CA ILE A 45 -1.37 -7.40 -0.87
C ILE A 45 -0.64 -8.46 -0.03
N GLU A 46 -1.39 -9.35 0.64
CA GLU A 46 -0.80 -10.42 1.44
C GLU A 46 0.05 -11.37 0.58
N ILE A 47 -0.47 -11.81 -0.57
CA ILE A 47 0.26 -12.68 -1.50
C ILE A 47 1.55 -12.01 -1.99
N VAL A 48 1.47 -10.72 -2.36
CA VAL A 48 2.63 -9.96 -2.85
C VAL A 48 3.67 -9.78 -1.75
N ARG A 49 3.24 -9.52 -0.51
CA ARG A 49 4.14 -9.39 0.65
C ARG A 49 4.92 -10.69 0.89
N ASP A 50 4.21 -11.82 0.90
CA ASP A 50 4.83 -13.11 1.20
C ASP A 50 5.82 -13.50 0.08
N ALA A 51 5.43 -13.32 -1.18
CA ALA A 51 6.30 -13.54 -2.34
C ALA A 51 7.54 -12.64 -2.33
N ALA A 52 7.39 -11.35 -1.99
CA ALA A 52 8.52 -10.44 -1.85
C ALA A 52 9.46 -10.88 -0.73
N GLY A 53 8.92 -11.33 0.41
CA GLY A 53 9.71 -11.88 1.51
C GLY A 53 10.56 -13.07 1.10
N ASP A 54 10.01 -14.00 0.32
CA ASP A 54 10.74 -15.18 -0.15
C ASP A 54 11.83 -14.82 -1.18
N ILE A 55 11.58 -13.83 -2.05
CA ILE A 55 12.60 -13.29 -2.95
C ILE A 55 13.76 -12.68 -2.16
N LEU A 56 13.48 -11.92 -1.11
CA LEU A 56 14.52 -11.29 -0.30
C LEU A 56 15.36 -12.31 0.51
N LYS A 57 14.73 -13.39 1.00
CA LYS A 57 15.46 -14.49 1.66
C LYS A 57 16.42 -15.20 0.70
N THR A 58 16.02 -15.39 -0.55
CA THR A 58 16.80 -16.13 -1.55
C THR A 58 17.83 -15.27 -2.26
N ASN A 59 17.60 -13.96 -2.37
CA ASN A 59 18.49 -13.01 -3.04
C ASN A 59 18.68 -11.73 -2.20
N PRO A 60 19.47 -11.79 -1.12
CA PRO A 60 19.67 -10.65 -0.23
C PRO A 60 20.31 -9.43 -0.94
N ASP A 61 21.10 -9.66 -1.99
CA ASP A 61 21.72 -8.61 -2.80
C ASP A 61 20.69 -7.73 -3.52
N PHE A 62 19.44 -8.18 -3.64
CA PHE A 62 18.36 -7.39 -4.24
C PHE A 62 18.10 -6.08 -3.47
N LEU A 63 18.40 -6.05 -2.16
CA LEU A 63 18.34 -4.84 -1.34
C LEU A 63 19.42 -3.80 -1.69
N THR A 64 20.47 -4.22 -2.37
CA THR A 64 21.56 -3.33 -2.82
C THR A 64 21.28 -2.69 -4.18
N GLU A 65 20.28 -3.20 -4.92
CA GLU A 65 19.88 -2.66 -6.21
C GLU A 65 19.41 -1.19 -6.03
N PRO A 66 19.94 -0.23 -6.82
CA PRO A 66 19.68 1.19 -6.60
C PRO A 66 18.21 1.61 -6.63
N HIS A 67 17.40 1.04 -7.51
CA HIS A 67 15.96 1.30 -7.60
C HIS A 67 15.22 0.72 -6.40
N VAL A 68 15.53 -0.51 -5.97
CA VAL A 68 14.95 -1.13 -4.78
C VAL A 68 15.28 -0.31 -3.53
N LYS A 69 16.55 0.08 -3.37
CA LYS A 69 17.02 0.89 -2.25
C LYS A 69 16.36 2.28 -2.23
N LYS A 70 16.09 2.86 -3.40
CA LYS A 70 15.36 4.13 -3.52
C LYS A 70 13.91 3.99 -3.03
N ILE A 71 13.23 2.90 -3.40
CA ILE A 71 11.84 2.64 -2.98
C ILE A 71 11.77 2.40 -1.45
N LEU A 72 12.69 1.61 -0.89
CA LEU A 72 12.70 1.31 0.56
C LEU A 72 12.99 2.54 1.42
N LYS A 73 13.85 3.46 0.95
CA LYS A 73 14.13 4.73 1.63
C LYS A 73 12.92 5.68 1.68
N ILE A 74 12.04 5.59 0.70
CA ILE A 74 10.82 6.43 0.63
C ILE A 74 9.77 5.91 1.62
N GLY A 75 9.71 4.59 1.88
CA GLY A 75 8.67 3.95 2.69
C GLY A 75 8.98 3.68 4.17
N GLN A 76 10.08 4.20 4.75
CA GLN A 76 10.53 3.83 6.11
C GLN A 76 10.53 2.31 6.37
N PHE A 77 10.93 1.49 5.39
CA PHE A 77 11.01 0.05 5.60
C PHE A 77 12.17 -0.27 6.55
N HIS A 78 11.85 -0.62 7.79
CA HIS A 78 12.80 -1.13 8.77
C HIS A 78 12.65 -2.66 8.77
N PRO A 79 13.57 -3.41 8.16
CA PRO A 79 13.59 -4.85 8.31
C PRO A 79 14.06 -5.14 9.74
N GLU A 80 13.12 -5.47 10.62
CA GLU A 80 13.39 -6.13 11.91
C GLU A 80 13.79 -7.59 11.63
#